data_AF-B1BT54-F1
#
_entry.id   AF-B1BT54-F1
#
_cell.length_a   1.000
_cell.length_b   1.000
_cell.length_c   1.000
_cell.angle_alpha   90.00
_cell.angle_beta   90.00
_cell.angle_gamma   90.00
#
_symmetry.space_group_name_H-M   'P 1'
#
loop_
_entity.id
_entity.type
_entity.pdbx_description
1 polymer ?
#
loop_
_entity_poly.entity_id
_entity_poly.type
_entity_poly.pdbx_seq_one_letter_code
_entity_poly.pdbx_strand_id
1 'polypeptide(L)'
;MKNREFTIFIFTASVIVGLLISMNISFDGIETTKVLNAKEYQEAYNKRNNLYNEISKLKENNRELQKKINNYSKNDEDSNKISKDMIEELNNNLMLSGLEEAKGPGLKIVLEDGGEAFSGEVVDDFMRLLRTIHDDDMIKVINELKAAGAEAISINNQRIIYNTEIYCGGQFLRMNGVKIPAPFYVNVIGDPEKMENQIMRDGSYIKTLMNRGIKVQITKSDDITMPAYISDMNSKYMEPNTK
;
A
#
# COMPACT_ATOMS: atom_id res chain seq x y z
N MET A 1 75.09 -23.15 43.98
CA MET A 1 74.55 -21.76 43.93
C MET A 1 73.81 -21.44 42.64
N LYS A 2 74.27 -21.90 41.45
CA LYS A 2 73.63 -21.66 40.14
C LYS A 2 72.11 -21.93 40.05
N ASN A 3 71.61 -23.00 40.66
CA ASN A 3 70.18 -23.35 40.57
C ASN A 3 69.27 -22.34 41.30
N ARG A 4 69.78 -21.64 42.32
CA ARG A 4 68.97 -20.67 43.09
C ARG A 4 68.79 -19.36 42.33
N GLU A 5 69.81 -18.95 41.59
CA GLU A 5 69.74 -17.77 40.70
C GLU A 5 68.77 -18.00 39.54
N PHE A 6 68.78 -19.21 38.95
CA PHE A 6 67.85 -19.58 37.89
C PHE A 6 66.39 -19.59 38.36
N THR A 7 66.12 -20.12 39.55
CA THR A 7 64.77 -20.10 40.15
C THR A 7 64.29 -18.67 40.44
N ILE A 8 65.17 -17.80 40.95
CA ILE A 8 64.83 -16.39 41.21
C ILE A 8 64.51 -15.67 39.90
N PHE A 9 65.26 -15.95 38.83
CA PHE A 9 65.03 -15.36 37.51
C PHE A 9 63.68 -15.80 36.89
N ILE A 10 63.32 -17.09 36.98
CA ILE A 10 62.03 -17.57 36.48
C ILE A 10 60.87 -16.96 37.29
N PHE A 11 61.04 -16.81 38.61
CA PHE A 11 60.03 -16.19 39.46
C PHE A 11 59.79 -14.73 39.08
N THR A 12 60.85 -13.93 38.91
CA THR A 12 60.71 -12.53 38.51
C THR A 12 60.12 -12.37 37.11
N ALA A 13 60.54 -13.21 36.16
CA ALA A 13 59.96 -13.23 34.81
C ALA A 13 58.45 -13.55 34.84
N SER A 14 58.04 -14.53 35.64
CA SER A 14 56.63 -14.93 35.77
C SER A 14 55.76 -13.82 36.36
N VAL A 15 56.27 -13.10 37.36
CA VAL A 15 55.58 -11.94 37.96
C VAL A 15 55.39 -10.84 36.93
N ILE A 16 56.42 -10.51 36.14
CA ILE A 16 56.34 -9.47 35.11
C ILE A 16 55.32 -9.85 34.04
N VAL A 17 55.32 -11.10 33.57
CA VAL A 17 54.35 -11.59 32.57
C VAL A 17 52.93 -11.53 33.12
N GLY A 18 52.70 -11.94 34.38
CA GLY A 18 51.39 -11.82 35.02
C GLY A 18 50.91 -10.37 35.11
N LEU A 19 51.81 -9.44 35.42
CA LEU A 19 51.51 -8.02 35.52
C LEU A 19 51.19 -7.40 34.15
N LEU A 20 51.91 -7.80 33.10
CA LEU A 20 51.64 -7.38 31.72
C LEU A 20 50.29 -7.93 31.21
N ILE A 21 49.96 -9.19 31.50
CA ILE A 21 48.64 -9.77 31.16
C ILE A 21 47.53 -9.01 31.89
N SER A 22 47.72 -8.72 33.19
CA SER A 22 46.74 -7.95 33.97
C SER A 22 46.55 -6.53 33.45
N MET A 23 47.61 -5.88 32.95
CA MET A 23 47.52 -4.54 32.37
C MET A 23 46.90 -4.54 30.97
N ASN A 24 47.00 -5.64 30.22
CA ASN A 24 46.42 -5.75 28.88
C ASN A 24 44.95 -6.19 28.88
N ILE A 25 44.45 -6.74 29.99
CA ILE A 25 43.01 -6.89 30.20
C ILE A 25 42.44 -5.49 30.43
N SER A 26 41.91 -4.89 29.37
CA SER A 26 41.06 -3.71 29.46
C SER A 26 39.80 -4.07 30.24
N PHE A 27 39.76 -3.68 31.52
CA PHE A 27 38.51 -3.51 32.26
C PHE A 27 37.87 -2.18 31.86
N ASP A 28 37.65 -1.97 30.56
CA ASP A 28 36.59 -1.05 30.15
C ASP A 28 35.31 -1.73 30.58
N GLY A 29 34.78 -1.27 31.72
CA GLY A 29 33.53 -1.75 32.26
C GLY A 29 32.49 -1.78 31.15
N ILE A 30 31.85 -2.93 30.99
CA ILE A 30 30.66 -3.06 30.18
C ILE A 30 29.69 -1.97 30.67
N GLU A 31 29.53 -0.89 29.91
CA GLU A 31 28.48 0.10 30.14
C GLU A 31 27.14 -0.60 29.96
N THR A 32 26.66 -1.22 31.03
CA THR A 32 25.44 -2.03 31.05
C THR A 32 24.17 -1.17 31.16
N THR A 33 24.26 0.16 31.11
CA THR A 33 23.08 1.03 31.11
C THR A 33 23.21 2.14 30.09
N LYS A 34 22.64 1.91 28.90
CA LYS A 34 22.34 2.99 27.95
C LYS A 34 21.19 3.82 28.56
N VAL A 35 21.51 4.93 29.21
CA VAL A 35 20.49 5.86 29.75
C VAL A 35 19.89 6.63 28.58
N LEU A 36 18.65 6.29 28.22
CA LEU A 36 17.93 6.97 27.13
C LEU A 36 17.58 8.40 27.55
N ASN A 37 17.76 9.37 26.66
CA ASN A 37 17.22 10.71 26.87
C ASN A 37 15.68 10.70 26.75
N ALA A 38 15.01 11.78 27.20
CA ALA A 38 13.55 11.84 27.24
C ALA A 38 12.87 11.57 25.88
N LYS A 39 13.49 11.99 24.77
CA LYS A 39 12.98 11.76 23.41
C LYS A 39 13.13 10.29 23.01
N GLU A 40 14.28 9.69 23.25
CA GLU A 40 14.53 8.26 22.99
C GLU A 40 13.61 7.37 23.82
N TYR A 41 13.32 7.75 25.07
CA TYR A 41 12.35 7.06 25.92
C TYR A 41 10.92 7.14 25.35
N GLN A 42 10.51 8.31 24.87
CA GLN A 42 9.20 8.51 24.24
C GLN A 42 9.06 7.69 22.95
N GLU A 43 10.10 7.67 22.11
CA GLU A 43 10.12 6.87 20.88
C GLU A 43 10.04 5.37 21.18
N ALA A 44 10.82 4.89 22.17
CA ALA A 44 10.76 3.51 22.62
C ALA A 44 9.38 3.13 23.18
N TYR A 45 8.75 4.04 23.93
CA TYR A 45 7.40 3.86 24.47
C TYR A 45 6.34 3.76 23.36
N ASN A 46 6.39 4.66 22.36
CA ASN A 46 5.49 4.62 21.21
C ASN A 46 5.67 3.35 20.38
N LYS A 47 6.92 2.96 20.12
CA LYS A 47 7.24 1.71 19.41
C LYS A 47 6.69 0.50 20.16
N ARG A 48 6.84 0.47 21.49
CA ARG A 48 6.28 -0.59 22.33
C ARG A 48 4.76 -0.66 22.22
N ASN A 49 4.05 0.46 22.27
CA ASN A 49 2.59 0.47 22.13
C ASN A 49 2.13 0.00 20.74
N ASN A 50 2.83 0.40 19.68
CA ASN A 50 2.55 -0.10 18.33
C ASN A 50 2.73 -1.62 18.24
N LEU A 51 3.82 -2.14 18.80
CA LEU A 51 4.07 -3.59 18.86
C LEU A 51 3.00 -4.32 19.68
N TYR A 52 2.52 -3.75 20.79
CA TYR A 52 1.40 -4.34 21.54
C TYR A 52 0.10 -4.38 20.74
N ASN A 53 -0.22 -3.32 20.00
CA ASN A 53 -1.38 -3.28 19.11
C ASN A 53 -1.26 -4.33 17.99
N GLU A 54 -0.08 -4.50 17.42
CA GLU A 54 0.20 -5.49 16.39
C GLU A 54 0.10 -6.92 16.93
N ILE A 55 0.66 -7.19 18.10
CA ILE A 55 0.51 -8.48 18.80
C ILE A 55 -0.97 -8.76 19.09
N SER A 56 -1.74 -7.77 19.50
CA SER A 56 -3.17 -7.93 19.75
C SER A 56 -3.93 -8.32 18.47
N LYS A 57 -3.67 -7.63 17.36
CA LYS A 57 -4.25 -7.95 16.04
C LYS A 57 -3.84 -9.33 15.57
N LEU A 58 -2.57 -9.69 15.69
CA LEU A 58 -2.08 -11.02 15.31
C LEU A 58 -2.72 -12.13 16.16
N LYS A 59 -2.92 -11.90 17.45
CA LYS A 59 -3.60 -12.85 18.34
C LYS A 59 -5.08 -13.00 18.00
N GLU A 60 -5.73 -11.92 17.61
CA GLU A 60 -7.11 -11.93 17.13
C GLU A 60 -7.23 -12.72 15.83
N ASN A 61 -6.40 -12.42 14.83
CA ASN A 61 -6.32 -13.17 13.58
C ASN A 61 -6.04 -14.66 13.83
N ASN A 62 -5.12 -14.99 14.74
CA ASN A 62 -4.81 -16.38 15.07
C ASN A 62 -6.02 -17.10 15.70
N ARG A 63 -6.78 -16.42 16.57
CA ARG A 63 -8.04 -16.94 17.13
C ARG A 63 -9.09 -17.14 16.05
N GLU A 64 -9.21 -16.23 15.10
CA GLU A 64 -10.14 -16.38 13.97
C GLU A 64 -9.75 -17.55 13.07
N LEU A 65 -8.46 -17.67 12.73
CA LEU A 65 -7.93 -18.80 11.97
C LEU A 65 -8.13 -20.13 12.71
N GLN A 66 -7.94 -20.17 14.03
CA GLN A 66 -8.23 -21.34 14.85
C GLN A 66 -9.72 -21.67 14.89
N LYS A 67 -10.61 -20.66 14.95
CA LYS A 67 -12.06 -20.87 14.82
C LYS A 67 -12.41 -21.45 13.45
N LYS A 68 -11.81 -20.93 12.37
CA LYS A 68 -11.99 -21.45 11.01
C LYS A 68 -11.55 -22.91 10.91
N ILE A 69 -10.33 -23.23 11.37
CA ILE A 69 -9.82 -24.62 11.40
C ILE A 69 -10.75 -25.53 12.20
N ASN A 70 -11.18 -25.11 13.39
CA ASN A 70 -12.09 -25.90 14.22
C ASN A 70 -13.47 -26.09 13.58
N ASN A 71 -13.98 -25.10 12.86
CA ASN A 71 -15.23 -25.21 12.11
C ASN A 71 -15.11 -26.20 10.93
N TYR A 72 -13.94 -26.24 10.27
CA TYR A 72 -13.65 -27.20 9.20
C TYR A 72 -13.39 -28.62 9.73
N SER A 73 -12.78 -28.77 10.91
CA SER A 73 -12.40 -30.09 11.46
C SER A 73 -13.48 -30.81 12.27
N LYS A 74 -14.57 -30.15 12.69
CA LYS A 74 -15.61 -30.76 13.55
C LYS A 74 -16.90 -31.22 12.87
N ASN A 75 -17.12 -30.92 11.59
CA ASN A 75 -18.46 -30.96 10.99
C ASN A 75 -18.61 -31.94 9.81
N ASP A 76 -18.48 -33.25 10.04
CA ASP A 76 -19.04 -34.24 9.09
C ASP A 76 -20.58 -34.25 9.10
N GLU A 77 -21.24 -33.63 10.10
CA GLU A 77 -22.70 -33.64 10.26
C GLU A 77 -23.43 -32.40 9.70
N ASP A 78 -22.75 -31.34 9.27
CA ASP A 78 -23.41 -30.07 8.89
C ASP A 78 -22.80 -29.40 7.64
N SER A 79 -22.78 -30.16 6.54
CA SER A 79 -22.31 -29.76 5.19
C SER A 79 -22.78 -28.38 4.74
N ASN A 80 -24.00 -27.98 5.11
CA ASN A 80 -24.60 -26.70 4.72
C ASN A 80 -23.87 -25.47 5.28
N LYS A 81 -23.30 -25.56 6.48
CA LYS A 81 -22.59 -24.44 7.11
C LYS A 81 -21.22 -24.21 6.45
N ILE A 82 -20.53 -25.30 6.14
CA ILE A 82 -19.22 -25.28 5.44
C ILE A 82 -19.38 -24.70 4.03
N SER A 83 -20.42 -25.09 3.29
CA SER A 83 -20.70 -24.51 1.97
C SER A 83 -21.01 -23.02 2.03
N LYS A 84 -21.71 -22.56 3.08
CA LYS A 84 -22.03 -21.14 3.25
C LYS A 84 -20.77 -20.30 3.49
N ASP A 85 -19.89 -20.73 4.39
CA ASP A 85 -18.64 -20.03 4.70
C ASP A 85 -17.73 -19.99 3.45
N MET A 86 -17.65 -21.08 2.67
CA MET A 86 -16.91 -21.11 1.41
C MET A 86 -17.47 -20.14 0.36
N ILE A 87 -18.79 -20.03 0.24
CA ILE A 87 -19.43 -19.08 -0.69
C ILE A 87 -19.14 -17.64 -0.26
N GLU A 88 -19.18 -17.34 1.03
CA GLU A 88 -18.83 -16.02 1.55
C GLU A 88 -17.37 -15.66 1.25
N GLU A 89 -16.43 -16.58 1.47
CA GLU A 89 -15.02 -16.39 1.12
C GLU A 89 -14.82 -16.21 -0.39
N LEU A 90 -15.52 -16.99 -1.22
CA LEU A 90 -15.48 -16.84 -2.68
C LEU A 90 -15.96 -15.45 -3.09
N ASN A 91 -17.10 -15.00 -2.59
CA ASN A 91 -17.67 -13.69 -2.92
C ASN A 91 -16.76 -12.55 -2.49
N ASN A 92 -16.18 -12.64 -1.28
CA ASN A 92 -15.21 -11.65 -0.80
C ASN A 92 -13.97 -11.59 -1.70
N ASN A 93 -13.43 -12.75 -2.11
CA ASN A 93 -12.28 -12.81 -3.02
C ASN A 93 -12.60 -12.26 -4.41
N LEU A 94 -13.79 -12.54 -4.95
CA LEU A 94 -14.24 -12.00 -6.22
C LEU A 94 -14.39 -10.47 -6.14
N MET A 95 -14.97 -9.96 -5.05
CA MET A 95 -15.12 -8.51 -4.81
C MET A 95 -13.76 -7.81 -4.73
N LEU A 96 -12.82 -8.35 -3.94
CA LEU A 96 -11.45 -7.83 -3.79
C LEU A 96 -10.64 -7.92 -5.10
N SER A 97 -10.92 -8.93 -5.92
CA SER A 97 -10.29 -9.09 -7.25
C SER A 97 -10.95 -8.21 -8.32
N GLY A 98 -12.02 -7.49 -7.99
CA GLY A 98 -12.80 -6.67 -8.92
C GLY A 98 -13.66 -7.45 -9.90
N LEU A 99 -13.90 -8.74 -9.64
CA LEU A 99 -14.71 -9.64 -10.48
C LEU A 99 -16.19 -9.65 -10.09
N GLU A 100 -16.55 -8.99 -8.99
CA GLU A 100 -17.92 -8.77 -8.55
C GLU A 100 -18.22 -7.27 -8.42
N GLU A 101 -19.52 -6.94 -8.43
CA GLU A 101 -20.00 -5.60 -8.17
C GLU A 101 -19.56 -5.14 -6.77
N ALA A 102 -19.14 -3.89 -6.66
CA ALA A 102 -18.73 -3.31 -5.38
C ALA A 102 -19.60 -2.09 -5.07
N LYS A 103 -19.93 -1.92 -3.79
CA LYS A 103 -20.73 -0.81 -3.30
C LYS A 103 -20.09 -0.20 -2.05
N GLY A 104 -20.04 1.12 -1.98
CA GLY A 104 -19.56 1.80 -0.78
C GLY A 104 -19.47 3.32 -0.90
N PRO A 105 -19.06 4.02 0.17
CA PRO A 105 -18.80 5.45 0.13
C PRO A 105 -17.54 5.77 -0.67
N GLY A 106 -17.42 7.01 -1.13
CA GLY A 106 -16.19 7.50 -1.75
C GLY A 106 -16.37 8.77 -2.58
N LEU A 107 -15.64 8.87 -3.68
CA LEU A 107 -15.58 10.07 -4.53
C LEU A 107 -16.05 9.79 -5.96
N LYS A 108 -16.83 10.73 -6.50
CA LYS A 108 -17.11 10.86 -7.93
C LYS A 108 -16.29 12.03 -8.46
N ILE A 109 -15.33 11.73 -9.32
CA ILE A 109 -14.42 12.71 -9.90
C ILE A 109 -14.70 12.81 -11.39
N VAL A 110 -14.97 14.02 -11.87
CA VAL A 110 -15.14 14.30 -13.31
C VAL A 110 -13.92 15.06 -13.78
N LEU A 111 -13.25 14.51 -14.78
CA LEU A 111 -12.10 15.14 -15.44
C LEU A 111 -12.50 15.51 -16.87
N GLU A 112 -12.48 16.79 -17.20
CA GLU A 112 -12.81 17.29 -18.53
C GLU A 112 -11.61 18.07 -19.06
N ASP A 113 -11.26 17.82 -20.32
CA ASP A 113 -10.20 18.55 -21.01
C ASP A 113 -10.41 20.07 -20.89
N GLY A 114 -9.31 20.81 -20.87
CA GLY A 114 -9.34 22.27 -20.78
C GLY A 114 -9.94 22.88 -22.05
N GLY A 115 -10.94 23.76 -21.89
CA GLY A 115 -11.56 24.49 -22.99
C GLY A 115 -10.75 25.71 -23.48
N GLU A 116 -11.25 26.37 -24.53
CA GLU A 116 -10.67 27.60 -25.12
C GLU A 116 -10.84 28.88 -24.27
N ALA A 117 -11.39 28.78 -23.05
CA ALA A 117 -11.69 29.95 -22.23
C ALA A 117 -10.43 30.54 -21.54
N PHE A 118 -9.54 31.12 -22.34
CA PHE A 118 -8.82 32.33 -22.00
C PHE A 118 -8.98 33.27 -23.19
N SER A 119 -9.59 34.42 -22.93
CA SER A 119 -9.84 35.45 -23.93
C SER A 119 -8.56 35.86 -24.66
N GLY A 120 -8.44 35.46 -25.93
CA GLY A 120 -7.84 36.35 -26.93
C GLY A 120 -6.70 35.85 -27.81
N GLU A 121 -6.10 34.68 -27.62
CA GLU A 121 -4.97 34.28 -28.47
C GLU A 121 -5.04 32.84 -28.97
N VAL A 122 -4.60 32.70 -30.24
CA VAL A 122 -4.39 31.43 -30.95
C VAL A 122 -3.77 30.42 -29.98
N VAL A 123 -4.50 29.34 -29.69
CA VAL A 123 -3.99 28.24 -28.87
C VAL A 123 -2.92 27.55 -29.71
N ASP A 124 -1.65 27.87 -29.45
CA ASP A 124 -0.51 27.10 -29.97
C ASP A 124 -0.75 25.60 -29.72
N ASP A 125 -0.35 24.73 -30.65
CA ASP A 125 -0.60 23.28 -30.57
C ASP A 125 -0.06 22.69 -29.25
N PHE A 126 1.01 23.28 -28.72
CA PHE A 126 1.56 22.95 -27.40
C PHE A 126 0.59 23.22 -26.24
N MET A 127 -0.11 24.35 -26.25
CA MET A 127 -1.08 24.69 -25.20
C MET A 127 -2.31 23.79 -25.24
N ARG A 128 -2.72 23.36 -26.44
CA ARG A 128 -3.79 22.35 -26.58
C ARG A 128 -3.36 21.01 -26.01
N LEU A 129 -2.15 20.54 -26.36
CA LEU A 129 -1.61 19.27 -25.84
C LEU A 129 -1.52 19.25 -24.32
N LEU A 130 -1.11 20.36 -23.69
CA LEU A 130 -1.07 20.50 -22.23
C LEU A 130 -2.47 20.45 -21.58
N ARG A 131 -3.50 20.93 -22.27
CA ARG A 131 -4.90 20.99 -21.81
C ARG A 131 -5.71 19.73 -22.15
N THR A 132 -5.09 18.72 -22.74
CA THR A 132 -5.72 17.43 -22.99
C THR A 132 -5.22 16.41 -21.98
N ILE A 133 -6.13 15.59 -21.47
CA ILE A 133 -5.80 14.46 -20.59
C ILE A 133 -5.26 13.32 -21.45
N HIS A 134 -4.06 12.85 -21.11
CA HIS A 134 -3.43 11.68 -21.73
C HIS A 134 -3.49 10.45 -20.82
N ASP A 135 -3.05 9.30 -21.33
CA ASP A 135 -2.98 8.03 -20.60
C ASP A 135 -2.09 8.12 -19.36
N ASP A 136 -0.92 8.75 -19.48
CA ASP A 136 -0.01 9.00 -18.35
C ASP A 136 -0.68 9.85 -17.25
N ASP A 137 -1.54 10.79 -17.63
CA ASP A 137 -2.31 11.57 -16.67
C ASP A 137 -3.25 10.68 -15.87
N MET A 138 -3.99 9.83 -16.58
CA MET A 138 -4.96 8.92 -15.97
C MET A 138 -4.28 7.89 -15.06
N ILE A 139 -3.13 7.34 -15.47
CA ILE A 139 -2.33 6.42 -14.67
C ILE A 139 -1.89 7.09 -13.36
N LYS A 140 -1.43 8.34 -13.42
CA LYS A 140 -1.03 9.09 -12.22
C LYS A 140 -2.20 9.39 -11.30
N VAL A 141 -3.37 9.77 -11.84
CA VAL A 141 -4.60 9.93 -11.04
C VAL A 141 -4.97 8.63 -10.33
N ILE A 142 -4.97 7.50 -11.04
CA ILE A 142 -5.27 6.19 -10.45
C ILE A 142 -4.30 5.86 -9.32
N ASN A 143 -3.00 6.08 -9.53
CA ASN A 143 -1.98 5.78 -8.53
C ASN A 143 -2.10 6.69 -7.30
N GLU A 144 -2.43 7.96 -7.50
CA GLU A 144 -2.68 8.91 -6.41
C GLU A 144 -3.90 8.50 -5.58
N LEU A 145 -4.99 8.07 -6.23
CA LEU A 145 -6.18 7.53 -5.56
C LEU A 145 -5.87 6.25 -4.78
N LYS A 146 -5.12 5.31 -5.37
CA LYS A 146 -4.65 4.10 -4.66
C LYS A 146 -3.81 4.47 -3.44
N ALA A 147 -2.88 5.42 -3.58
CA ALA A 147 -2.07 5.91 -2.48
C ALA A 147 -2.91 6.63 -1.40
N ALA A 148 -4.08 7.15 -1.77
CA ALA A 148 -5.03 7.78 -0.86
C ALA A 148 -5.92 6.78 -0.09
N GLY A 149 -5.83 5.49 -0.42
CA GLY A 149 -6.62 4.43 0.22
C GLY A 149 -7.88 4.06 -0.54
N ALA A 150 -7.94 4.30 -1.85
CA ALA A 150 -8.99 3.75 -2.69
C ALA A 150 -8.99 2.22 -2.65
N GLU A 151 -10.16 1.63 -2.38
CA GLU A 151 -10.39 0.18 -2.35
C GLU A 151 -10.86 -0.33 -3.72
N ALA A 152 -11.62 0.48 -4.45
CA ALA A 152 -12.04 0.21 -5.82
C ALA A 152 -12.08 1.49 -6.64
N ILE A 153 -11.74 1.40 -7.93
CA ILE A 153 -11.76 2.51 -8.88
C ILE A 153 -12.43 2.04 -10.16
N SER A 154 -13.23 2.91 -10.79
CA SER A 154 -13.72 2.71 -12.15
C SER A 154 -13.63 4.00 -12.96
N ILE A 155 -13.34 3.87 -14.25
CA ILE A 155 -13.37 4.99 -15.20
C ILE A 155 -14.47 4.71 -16.22
N ASN A 156 -15.47 5.60 -16.34
CA ASN A 156 -16.61 5.46 -17.24
C ASN A 156 -17.27 4.06 -17.13
N ASN A 157 -17.50 3.62 -15.90
CA ASN A 157 -18.08 2.32 -15.53
C ASN A 157 -17.25 1.10 -15.93
N GLN A 158 -15.95 1.25 -16.14
CA GLN A 158 -15.05 0.12 -16.28
C GLN A 158 -14.15 -0.01 -15.05
N ARG A 159 -14.24 -1.15 -14.37
CA ARG A 159 -13.49 -1.46 -13.16
C ARG A 159 -11.99 -1.54 -13.44
N ILE A 160 -11.19 -0.88 -12.61
CA ILE A 160 -9.73 -0.98 -12.63
C ILE A 160 -9.30 -2.15 -11.75
N ILE A 161 -8.49 -3.03 -12.32
CA ILE A 161 -7.85 -4.16 -11.64
C ILE A 161 -6.36 -4.21 -11.99
N TYR A 162 -5.65 -5.25 -11.53
CA TYR A 162 -4.19 -5.34 -11.62
C TYR A 162 -3.63 -5.38 -13.06
N ASN A 163 -4.39 -5.89 -14.03
CA ASN A 163 -3.99 -6.00 -15.43
C ASN A 163 -4.77 -5.07 -16.37
N THR A 164 -5.48 -4.07 -15.83
CA THR A 164 -6.15 -3.08 -16.67
C THR A 164 -5.13 -2.29 -17.48
N GLU A 165 -5.32 -2.27 -18.80
CA GLU A 165 -4.51 -1.47 -19.72
C GLU A 165 -5.14 -0.09 -19.93
N ILE A 166 -4.34 0.96 -19.95
CA ILE A 166 -4.75 2.31 -20.37
C ILE A 166 -3.69 2.84 -21.31
N TYR A 167 -4.11 3.29 -22.50
CA TYR A 167 -3.19 3.87 -23.48
C TYR A 167 -3.87 4.94 -24.32
N CYS A 168 -3.07 5.85 -24.86
CA CYS A 168 -3.55 6.92 -25.71
C CYS A 168 -3.99 6.37 -27.08
N GLY A 169 -5.24 6.66 -27.46
CA GLY A 169 -5.83 6.32 -28.76
C GLY A 169 -5.89 7.49 -29.73
N GLY A 170 -5.12 8.56 -29.49
CA GLY A 170 -5.20 9.83 -30.21
C GLY A 170 -6.16 10.80 -29.53
N GLN A 171 -7.40 10.85 -29.98
CA GLN A 171 -8.42 11.79 -29.44
C GLN A 171 -9.18 11.24 -28.22
N PHE A 172 -8.95 9.98 -27.87
CA PHE A 172 -9.63 9.26 -26.79
C PHE A 172 -8.62 8.37 -26.08
N LEU A 173 -8.85 8.10 -24.80
CA LEU A 173 -8.16 7.03 -24.11
C LEU A 173 -8.75 5.69 -24.52
N ARG A 174 -7.94 4.64 -24.46
CA ARG A 174 -8.42 3.27 -24.58
C ARG A 174 -8.14 2.53 -23.29
N MET A 175 -9.16 1.81 -22.83
CA MET A 175 -9.07 0.96 -21.65
C MET A 175 -9.66 -0.41 -21.97
N ASN A 176 -8.85 -1.45 -21.82
CA ASN A 176 -9.19 -2.83 -22.22
C ASN A 176 -9.79 -2.89 -23.64
N GLY A 177 -9.13 -2.22 -24.60
CA GLY A 177 -9.60 -2.07 -25.98
C GLY A 177 -10.78 -1.12 -26.23
N VAL A 178 -11.50 -0.68 -25.19
CA VAL A 178 -12.67 0.21 -25.31
C VAL A 178 -12.25 1.68 -25.35
N LYS A 179 -12.82 2.45 -26.27
CA LYS A 179 -12.57 3.89 -26.38
C LYS A 179 -13.35 4.67 -25.33
N ILE A 180 -12.69 5.58 -24.63
CA ILE A 180 -13.26 6.44 -23.60
C ILE A 180 -12.96 7.90 -23.96
N PRO A 181 -13.96 8.68 -24.40
CA PRO A 181 -13.79 10.11 -24.62
C PRO A 181 -13.94 10.90 -23.31
N ALA A 182 -13.36 12.10 -23.26
CA ALA A 182 -13.66 13.07 -22.21
C ALA A 182 -15.14 13.52 -22.29
N PRO A 183 -15.78 13.88 -21.17
CA PRO A 183 -15.25 13.85 -19.80
C PRO A 183 -15.10 12.43 -19.25
N PHE A 184 -14.07 12.24 -18.43
CA PHE A 184 -13.79 10.99 -17.74
C PHE A 184 -14.46 10.98 -16.37
N TYR A 185 -15.28 9.97 -16.13
CA TYR A 185 -15.98 9.76 -14.86
C TYR A 185 -15.23 8.75 -14.03
N VAL A 186 -14.43 9.22 -13.08
CA VAL A 186 -13.64 8.41 -12.17
C VAL A 186 -14.42 8.25 -10.87
N ASN A 187 -15.06 7.09 -10.71
CA ASN A 187 -15.68 6.72 -9.43
C ASN A 187 -14.65 5.99 -8.57
N VAL A 188 -14.66 6.24 -7.27
CA VAL A 188 -13.70 5.68 -6.30
C VAL A 188 -14.44 5.30 -5.03
N ILE A 189 -14.26 4.08 -4.52
CA ILE A 189 -14.74 3.63 -3.20
C ILE A 189 -13.58 3.68 -2.20
N GLY A 190 -13.84 4.20 -1.00
CA GLY A 190 -12.88 4.34 0.11
C GLY A 190 -13.34 5.42 1.10
N ASP A 191 -12.46 5.84 2.00
CA ASP A 191 -12.73 6.98 2.90
C ASP A 191 -12.76 8.30 2.10
N PRO A 192 -13.93 8.93 1.90
CA PRO A 192 -14.06 10.09 1.02
C PRO A 192 -13.34 11.33 1.56
N GLU A 193 -13.26 11.51 2.87
CA GLU A 193 -12.63 12.68 3.48
C GLU A 193 -11.12 12.57 3.40
N LYS A 194 -10.57 11.40 3.75
CA LYS A 194 -9.14 11.12 3.62
C LYS A 194 -8.68 11.24 2.17
N MET A 195 -9.43 10.66 1.23
CA MET A 195 -9.07 10.69 -0.19
C MET A 195 -9.09 12.11 -0.75
N GLU A 196 -10.16 12.89 -0.51
CA GLU A 196 -10.25 14.27 -0.99
C GLU A 196 -9.10 15.12 -0.45
N ASN A 197 -8.82 15.04 0.86
CA ASN A 197 -7.71 15.77 1.48
C ASN A 197 -6.36 15.43 0.84
N GLN A 198 -6.13 14.16 0.49
CA GLN A 198 -4.87 13.71 -0.09
C GLN A 198 -4.72 14.17 -1.55
N ILE A 199 -5.77 14.04 -2.37
CA ILE A 199 -5.72 14.43 -3.79
C ILE A 199 -5.84 15.95 -3.99
N MET A 200 -6.27 16.71 -2.99
CA MET A 200 -6.34 18.17 -3.04
C MET A 200 -5.14 18.88 -2.40
N ARG A 201 -4.21 18.13 -1.81
CA ARG A 201 -2.97 18.66 -1.24
C ARG A 201 -2.10 19.33 -2.30
N ASP A 202 -1.34 20.34 -1.90
CA ASP A 202 -0.34 20.96 -2.76
C ASP A 202 0.68 19.94 -3.27
N GLY A 203 0.99 20.02 -4.57
CA GLY A 203 1.86 19.07 -5.27
C GLY A 203 1.20 17.74 -5.66
N SER A 204 -0.10 17.56 -5.41
CA SER A 204 -0.87 16.44 -5.96
C SER A 204 -0.97 16.50 -7.49
N TYR A 205 -1.25 15.36 -8.10
CA TYR A 205 -1.44 15.29 -9.54
C TYR A 205 -2.73 15.95 -9.98
N ILE A 206 -3.81 15.79 -9.21
CA ILE A 206 -5.07 16.50 -9.44
C ILE A 206 -4.86 18.02 -9.49
N LYS A 207 -4.08 18.61 -8.57
CA LYS A 207 -3.73 20.03 -8.62
C LYS A 207 -2.91 20.39 -9.86
N THR A 208 -2.04 19.49 -10.31
CA THR A 208 -1.27 19.67 -11.55
C THR A 208 -2.19 19.73 -12.77
N LEU A 209 -3.22 18.87 -12.83
CA LEU A 209 -4.24 18.91 -13.88
C LEU A 209 -5.02 20.23 -13.84
N MET A 210 -5.48 20.67 -12.67
CA MET A 210 -6.16 21.96 -12.51
C MET A 210 -5.29 23.14 -12.99
N ASN A 211 -3.99 23.13 -12.65
CA ASN A 211 -3.03 24.16 -13.08
C ASN A 211 -2.79 24.16 -14.59
N ARG A 212 -2.91 23.01 -15.25
CA ARG A 212 -2.89 22.89 -16.71
C ARG A 212 -4.16 23.40 -17.38
N GLY A 213 -5.20 23.73 -16.60
CA GLY A 213 -6.51 24.18 -17.10
C GLY A 213 -7.51 23.04 -17.34
N ILE A 214 -7.18 21.81 -16.91
CA ILE A 214 -8.13 20.69 -16.89
C ILE A 214 -9.21 21.00 -15.85
N LYS A 215 -10.47 20.84 -16.22
CA LYS A 215 -11.58 21.00 -15.27
C LYS A 215 -11.70 19.73 -14.44
N VAL A 216 -11.67 19.90 -13.14
CA VAL A 216 -11.82 18.80 -12.18
C VAL A 216 -12.98 19.12 -11.24
N GLN A 217 -13.97 18.23 -11.21
CA GLN A 217 -15.06 18.28 -10.24
C GLN A 217 -14.96 17.06 -9.33
N ILE A 218 -14.99 17.28 -8.02
CA ILE A 218 -14.95 16.20 -7.02
C ILE A 218 -16.23 16.29 -6.19
N THR A 219 -16.93 15.18 -6.05
CA THR A 219 -18.16 15.08 -5.26
C THR A 219 -18.07 13.85 -4.35
N LYS A 220 -18.31 14.03 -3.05
CA LYS A 220 -18.46 12.92 -2.10
C LYS A 220 -19.80 12.23 -2.30
N SER A 221 -19.82 10.91 -2.15
CA SER A 221 -21.03 10.10 -2.25
C SER A 221 -20.96 8.99 -1.22
N ASP A 222 -22.03 8.83 -0.43
CA ASP A 222 -22.12 7.72 0.53
C ASP A 222 -22.45 6.39 -0.14
N ASP A 223 -22.97 6.47 -1.38
CA ASP A 223 -23.37 5.32 -2.17
C ASP A 223 -22.80 5.43 -3.60
N ILE A 224 -21.74 4.67 -3.85
CA ILE A 224 -21.16 4.43 -5.18
C ILE A 224 -21.28 2.95 -5.46
N THR A 225 -21.93 2.62 -6.57
CA THR A 225 -21.95 1.27 -7.15
C THR A 225 -20.98 1.20 -8.33
N MET A 226 -20.14 0.18 -8.36
CA MET A 226 -19.20 -0.09 -9.44
C MET A 226 -19.43 -1.49 -10.01
N PRO A 227 -19.50 -1.63 -11.34
CA PRO A 227 -19.65 -2.94 -11.94
C PRO A 227 -18.42 -3.83 -11.71
N ALA A 228 -18.61 -5.13 -11.90
CA ALA A 228 -17.53 -6.09 -12.06
C ALA A 228 -16.67 -5.76 -13.29
N TYR A 229 -15.43 -6.22 -13.27
CA TYR A 229 -14.53 -6.18 -14.41
C TYR A 229 -15.04 -7.08 -15.55
N ILE A 230 -15.05 -6.54 -16.77
CA ILE A 230 -15.62 -7.20 -17.95
C ILE A 230 -14.47 -7.65 -18.86
N SER A 231 -13.87 -8.81 -18.58
CA SER A 231 -12.99 -9.52 -19.53
C SER A 231 -12.72 -10.95 -19.07
N ASP A 232 -12.44 -11.83 -20.05
CA ASP A 232 -12.09 -13.22 -19.82
C ASP A 232 -10.71 -13.36 -19.14
N MET A 233 -10.69 -13.75 -17.86
CA MET A 233 -9.49 -14.16 -17.16
C MET A 233 -9.24 -15.66 -17.32
N ASN A 234 -8.95 -16.11 -18.53
CA ASN A 234 -8.62 -17.51 -18.77
C ASN A 234 -7.10 -17.73 -18.67
N SER A 235 -6.68 -18.56 -17.73
CA SER A 235 -5.30 -19.06 -17.69
C SER A 235 -5.13 -20.18 -18.71
N LYS A 236 -4.15 -20.02 -19.62
CA LYS A 236 -3.78 -21.09 -20.58
C LYS A 236 -2.72 -22.05 -20.04
N TYR A 237 -1.90 -21.60 -19.09
CA TYR A 237 -0.71 -22.33 -18.62
C TYR A 237 -0.57 -22.38 -17.10
N MET A 238 -1.10 -21.39 -16.37
CA MET A 238 -1.06 -21.42 -14.90
C MET A 238 -2.12 -22.41 -14.40
N GLU A 239 -1.73 -23.25 -13.46
CA GLU A 239 -2.60 -24.17 -12.74
C GLU A 239 -2.42 -23.98 -11.23
N PRO A 240 -3.47 -24.20 -10.41
CA PRO A 240 -3.33 -24.20 -8.96
C PRO A 240 -2.33 -25.25 -8.51
N ASN A 241 -1.36 -24.87 -7.66
CA ASN A 241 -0.43 -25.83 -7.05
C ASN A 241 -1.13 -26.57 -5.89
N THR A 242 -1.97 -27.54 -6.21
CA THR A 242 -2.61 -28.43 -5.23
C THR A 242 -1.62 -29.51 -4.82
N LYS A 243 -1.11 -29.44 -3.59
CA LYS A 243 -0.41 -30.56 -2.94
C LYS A 243 -1.38 -31.41 -2.13
#